data_AF-A0A1Q7APE3-F1
#
_entry.id   AF-A0A1Q7APE3-F1
#
_cell.length_a   1.000
_cell.length_b   1.000
_cell.length_c   1.000
_cell.angle_alpha   90.00
_cell.angle_beta   90.00
_cell.angle_gamma   90.00
#
_symmetry.space_group_name_H-M   'P 1'
#
loop_
_entity.id
_entity.type
_entity.pdbx_description
1 polymer ?
#
loop_
_entity_poly.entity_id
_entity_poly.type
_entity_poly.pdbx_seq_one_letter_code
_entity_poly.pdbx_strand_id
1 'polypeptide(L)'
;MTYANYGSVPSQRRRWTEPEATYGQPEPPPGNYGGNGGPEWNEPGPEQHDRVAAEIRNLVVDRLSQMNAQHALNAWEHRRKTPIGAHALAFFYLEQVEAGNPPRYATPAAARLFLDGDDVSFLPELLYKMVGIGRRRLARGDDFDPLTSMARKQDEMSPRAQYIGVGVSSLETSTATWVEIQQNAFGPLDIPGRGLAVLTDGTRLVLERGDRSHGPTHVRSSHQLDLVPGIPSRRWTWLRDLVEPNSAEYWLQELHQTVLEGQRRMEERSRHRRR
;
A
#
# COMPACT_ATOMS: atom_id res chain seq x y z
N MET A 1 25.33 -27.97 48.16
CA MET A 1 24.09 -27.18 48.03
C MET A 1 23.37 -27.66 46.78
N THR A 2 22.30 -28.40 47.02
CA THR A 2 21.64 -29.32 46.08
C THR A 2 20.40 -28.63 45.53
N TYR A 3 20.22 -28.69 44.21
CA TYR A 3 19.06 -28.16 43.50
C TYR A 3 17.80 -28.98 43.81
N ALA A 4 16.71 -28.29 44.18
CA ALA A 4 15.38 -28.89 44.31
C ALA A 4 14.61 -28.75 43.00
N ASN A 5 13.97 -29.86 42.66
CA ASN A 5 13.28 -30.19 41.42
C ASN A 5 11.76 -30.10 41.69
N TYR A 6 11.02 -29.34 40.89
CA TYR A 6 9.55 -29.38 40.78
C TYR A 6 9.27 -29.21 39.29
N GLY A 7 8.58 -30.09 38.55
CA GLY A 7 7.50 -30.99 38.91
C GLY A 7 6.37 -30.72 37.91
N SER A 8 6.48 -31.30 36.72
CA SER A 8 5.50 -31.19 35.62
C SER A 8 4.21 -31.95 35.93
N VAL A 9 3.06 -31.35 35.65
CA VAL A 9 1.75 -32.02 35.63
C VAL A 9 1.01 -31.67 34.32
N PRO A 10 0.41 -32.64 33.61
CA PRO A 10 -0.10 -32.47 32.26
C PRO A 10 -1.56 -31.97 32.26
N SER A 11 -1.88 -31.00 31.39
CA SER A 11 -3.27 -30.62 31.13
C SER A 11 -3.70 -31.07 29.73
N GLN A 12 -4.89 -31.66 29.72
CA GLN A 12 -5.37 -32.60 28.72
C GLN A 12 -5.91 -31.91 27.46
N ARG A 13 -5.64 -32.56 26.31
CA ARG A 13 -6.31 -32.33 25.03
C ARG A 13 -7.81 -32.56 25.20
N ARG A 14 -8.63 -31.51 25.07
CA ARG A 14 -10.07 -31.67 24.82
C ARG A 14 -10.28 -32.17 23.40
N ARG A 15 -10.64 -33.44 23.31
CA ARG A 15 -11.16 -34.14 22.12
C ARG A 15 -12.56 -33.58 21.85
N TRP A 16 -12.76 -32.92 20.71
CA TRP A 16 -14.10 -32.62 20.22
C TRP A 16 -14.75 -33.95 19.79
N THR A 17 -15.82 -34.34 20.47
CA THR A 17 -16.76 -35.39 20.05
C THR A 17 -17.85 -34.76 19.20
N GLU A 18 -17.97 -35.18 17.94
CA GLU A 18 -19.12 -34.92 17.09
C GLU A 18 -20.38 -35.57 17.70
N PRO A 19 -21.54 -34.91 17.70
CA PRO A 19 -22.80 -35.58 17.97
C PRO A 19 -23.34 -36.25 16.70
N GLU A 20 -23.65 -37.53 16.83
CA GLU A 20 -24.24 -38.40 15.83
C GLU A 20 -25.60 -37.90 15.30
N ALA A 21 -25.81 -38.16 14.01
CA ALA A 21 -27.03 -37.87 13.28
C ALA A 21 -28.25 -38.60 13.87
N THR A 22 -29.33 -37.87 14.13
CA THR A 22 -30.66 -38.46 14.35
C THR A 22 -31.53 -38.15 13.14
N TYR A 23 -31.95 -39.21 12.43
CA TYR A 23 -32.90 -39.16 11.32
C TYR A 23 -34.32 -38.87 11.84
N GLY A 24 -35.05 -38.00 11.12
CA GLY A 24 -36.50 -38.10 10.98
C GLY A 24 -37.34 -36.92 11.48
N GLN A 25 -37.46 -35.86 10.67
CA GLN A 25 -38.74 -35.16 10.51
C GLN A 25 -38.95 -34.76 9.04
N PRO A 26 -40.17 -34.92 8.49
CA PRO A 26 -40.46 -34.72 7.07
C PRO A 26 -40.42 -33.25 6.67
N GLU A 27 -39.85 -32.98 5.49
CA GLU A 27 -39.73 -31.65 4.89
C GLU A 27 -41.11 -31.03 4.60
N PRO A 28 -41.33 -29.73 4.95
CA PRO A 28 -42.46 -28.99 4.41
C PRO A 28 -42.20 -28.62 2.93
N PRO A 29 -43.24 -28.55 2.09
CA PRO A 29 -43.13 -28.30 0.65
C PRO A 29 -42.55 -26.90 0.34
N PRO A 30 -42.00 -26.68 -0.88
CA PRO A 30 -41.26 -25.48 -1.23
C PRO A 30 -42.18 -24.26 -1.29
N GLY A 31 -42.20 -23.51 -0.18
CA GLY A 31 -42.85 -22.21 -0.06
C GLY A 31 -41.96 -21.11 -0.64
N ASN A 32 -42.50 -20.42 -1.64
CA ASN A 32 -41.96 -19.22 -2.26
C ASN A 32 -41.80 -18.09 -1.21
N TYR A 33 -40.61 -17.92 -0.63
CA TYR A 33 -40.31 -16.78 0.24
C TYR A 33 -39.77 -15.62 -0.60
N GLY A 34 -40.70 -14.87 -1.20
CA GLY A 34 -40.46 -13.47 -1.51
C GLY A 34 -40.56 -12.64 -0.23
N GLY A 35 -39.58 -11.76 0.00
CA GLY A 35 -39.82 -10.50 0.73
C GLY A 35 -39.00 -10.24 1.99
N ASN A 36 -37.93 -9.45 1.81
CA ASN A 36 -37.47 -8.34 2.64
C ASN A 36 -36.85 -8.55 4.03
N GLY A 37 -35.60 -8.09 4.17
CA GLY A 37 -35.20 -7.36 5.39
C GLY A 37 -33.72 -7.31 5.76
N GLY A 38 -32.84 -8.14 5.19
CA GLY A 38 -31.40 -7.96 5.35
C GLY A 38 -30.91 -6.82 4.45
N PRO A 39 -29.87 -6.04 4.81
CA PRO A 39 -29.23 -5.15 3.84
C PRO A 39 -28.82 -6.01 2.65
N GLU A 40 -29.52 -5.81 1.54
CA GLU A 40 -29.23 -6.41 0.26
C GLU A 40 -27.87 -5.88 -0.15
N TRP A 41 -26.83 -6.66 0.15
CA TRP A 41 -25.48 -6.37 -0.28
C TRP A 41 -25.48 -6.52 -1.79
N ASN A 42 -25.69 -5.41 -2.49
CA ASN A 42 -25.36 -5.32 -3.90
C ASN A 42 -23.86 -5.61 -4.01
N GLU A 43 -23.52 -6.82 -4.45
CA GLU A 43 -22.21 -7.05 -5.03
C GLU A 43 -22.00 -5.90 -6.04
N PRO A 44 -20.96 -5.06 -5.87
CA PRO A 44 -20.65 -4.09 -6.91
C PRO A 44 -20.47 -4.90 -8.19
N GLY A 45 -21.32 -4.61 -9.19
CA GLY A 45 -21.34 -5.33 -10.46
C GLY A 45 -19.94 -5.40 -11.05
N PRO A 46 -19.64 -6.40 -11.88
CA PRO A 46 -18.29 -6.61 -12.42
C PRO A 46 -17.76 -5.30 -13.01
N GLU A 47 -16.71 -4.75 -12.40
CA GLU A 47 -15.97 -3.61 -12.94
C GLU A 47 -15.61 -3.98 -14.39
N GLN A 48 -15.96 -3.14 -15.36
CA GLN A 48 -15.58 -3.41 -16.75
C GLN A 48 -14.06 -3.44 -16.81
N HIS A 49 -13.49 -4.58 -17.19
CA HIS A 49 -12.04 -4.78 -17.20
C HIS A 49 -11.35 -3.80 -18.16
N ASP A 50 -10.78 -2.73 -17.61
CA ASP A 50 -9.91 -1.80 -18.33
C ASP A 50 -8.46 -2.29 -18.25
N ARG A 51 -7.97 -2.80 -19.39
CA ARG A 51 -6.62 -3.35 -19.52
C ARG A 51 -5.52 -2.32 -19.28
N VAL A 52 -5.72 -1.09 -19.72
CA VAL A 52 -4.70 -0.04 -19.58
C VAL A 52 -4.63 0.40 -18.12
N ALA A 53 -5.78 0.55 -17.46
CA ALA A 53 -5.81 0.82 -16.02
C ALA A 53 -5.15 -0.32 -15.23
N ALA A 54 -5.48 -1.58 -15.54
CA ALA A 54 -4.85 -2.74 -14.92
C ALA A 54 -3.33 -2.78 -15.13
N GLU A 55 -2.83 -2.45 -16.32
CA GLU A 55 -1.39 -2.34 -16.62
C GLU A 55 -0.72 -1.27 -15.74
N ILE A 56 -1.28 -0.06 -15.70
CA ILE A 56 -0.73 1.04 -14.89
C ILE A 56 -0.69 0.68 -13.41
N ARG A 57 -1.78 0.10 -12.87
CA ARG A 57 -1.83 -0.37 -11.48
C ARG A 57 -0.74 -1.41 -11.22
N ASN A 58 -0.52 -2.34 -12.15
CA ASN A 58 0.52 -3.35 -12.03
C ASN A 58 1.93 -2.75 -12.05
N LEU A 59 2.19 -1.76 -12.91
CA LEU A 59 3.45 -1.01 -12.94
C LEU A 59 3.71 -0.27 -11.61
N VAL A 60 2.67 0.26 -10.97
CA VAL A 60 2.81 0.88 -9.64
C VAL A 60 3.11 -0.15 -8.55
N VAL A 61 2.45 -1.32 -8.58
CA VAL A 61 2.77 -2.41 -7.65
C VAL A 61 4.23 -2.85 -7.79
N ASP A 62 4.74 -3.00 -9.00
CA ASP A 62 6.15 -3.35 -9.25
C ASP A 62 7.10 -2.29 -8.71
N ARG A 63 6.80 -1.01 -8.98
CA ARG A 63 7.59 0.11 -8.49
C ARG A 63 7.58 0.19 -6.96
N LEU A 64 6.42 0.01 -6.34
CA LEU A 64 6.27 0.00 -4.88
C LEU A 64 7.03 -1.16 -4.23
N SER A 65 6.99 -2.34 -4.85
CA SER A 65 7.76 -3.51 -4.42
C SER A 65 9.27 -3.25 -4.49
N GLN A 66 9.75 -2.75 -5.64
CA GLN A 66 11.16 -2.39 -5.83
C GLN A 66 11.63 -1.32 -4.83
N MET A 67 10.82 -0.27 -4.63
CA MET A 67 11.13 0.78 -3.67
C MET A 67 11.21 0.22 -2.25
N ASN A 68 10.27 -0.64 -1.85
CA ASN A 68 10.28 -1.22 -0.52
C ASN A 68 11.50 -2.13 -0.31
N ALA A 69 11.94 -2.89 -1.33
CA ALA A 69 13.17 -3.67 -1.26
C ALA A 69 14.41 -2.80 -1.13
N GLN A 70 14.50 -1.72 -1.91
CA GLN A 70 15.59 -0.76 -1.82
C GLN A 70 15.59 -0.02 -0.47
N HIS A 71 14.41 0.25 0.09
CA HIS A 71 14.27 0.86 1.42
C HIS A 71 14.87 -0.04 2.49
N ALA A 72 14.53 -1.34 2.49
CA ALA A 72 15.12 -2.32 3.41
C ALA A 72 16.66 -2.41 3.26
N LEU A 73 17.16 -2.44 2.02
CA LEU A 73 18.60 -2.46 1.75
C LEU A 73 19.30 -1.22 2.32
N ASN A 74 18.79 -0.02 2.01
CA ASN A 74 19.35 1.22 2.52
C ASN A 74 19.29 1.27 4.06
N ALA A 75 18.16 0.88 4.65
CA ALA A 75 18.00 0.87 6.10
C ALA A 75 19.03 -0.05 6.77
N TRP A 76 19.28 -1.22 6.20
CA TRP A 76 20.32 -2.13 6.66
C TRP A 76 21.73 -1.53 6.52
N GLU A 77 22.06 -0.99 5.35
CA GLU A 77 23.39 -0.43 5.07
C GLU A 77 23.73 0.75 6.00
N HIS A 78 22.74 1.60 6.30
CA HIS A 78 22.93 2.83 7.08
C HIS A 78 22.67 2.68 8.59
N ARG A 79 22.24 1.50 9.07
CA ARG A 79 21.78 1.24 10.46
C ARG A 79 22.69 1.66 11.60
N ARG A 80 24.00 1.85 11.36
CA ARG A 80 24.99 2.17 12.42
C ARG A 80 25.40 3.63 12.48
N LYS A 81 25.27 4.38 11.38
CA LYS A 81 25.80 5.75 11.27
C LYS A 81 24.69 6.78 11.10
N THR A 82 23.77 6.51 10.19
CA THR A 82 22.69 7.42 9.84
C THR A 82 21.41 6.60 9.68
N PRO A 83 20.87 6.07 10.79
CA PRO A 83 19.75 5.13 10.71
C PRO A 83 18.58 5.72 9.93
N ILE A 84 17.99 4.89 9.07
CA ILE A 84 16.82 5.24 8.27
C ILE A 84 15.60 4.75 9.05
N GLY A 85 14.58 5.59 9.12
CA GLY A 85 13.34 5.31 9.82
C GLY A 85 12.52 4.24 9.11
N ALA A 86 11.46 3.80 9.77
CA ALA A 86 10.66 2.70 9.30
C ALA A 86 9.87 2.99 8.02
N HIS A 87 9.61 4.27 7.73
CA HIS A 87 8.70 4.70 6.66
C HIS A 87 9.44 5.52 5.59
N ALA A 88 8.96 5.42 4.36
CA ALA A 88 9.40 6.17 3.20
C ALA A 88 8.20 6.55 2.33
N LEU A 89 8.28 7.70 1.65
CA LEU A 89 7.23 8.23 0.80
C LEU A 89 7.62 8.13 -0.67
N ALA A 90 6.66 7.82 -1.54
CA ALA A 90 6.79 7.85 -2.99
C ALA A 90 5.66 8.63 -3.64
N PHE A 91 5.99 9.33 -4.73
CA PHE A 91 5.05 9.90 -5.67
C PHE A 91 5.30 9.23 -7.02
N PHE A 92 4.24 8.65 -7.59
CA PHE A 92 4.28 7.92 -8.84
C PHE A 92 3.81 8.81 -9.97
N TYR A 93 4.51 8.71 -11.09
CA TYR A 93 4.17 9.38 -12.33
C TYR A 93 3.98 8.35 -13.44
N LEU A 94 3.22 8.71 -14.46
CA LEU A 94 3.04 7.92 -15.66
C LEU A 94 3.68 8.66 -16.82
N GLU A 95 4.50 7.95 -17.57
CA GLU A 95 5.11 8.45 -18.78
C GLU A 95 4.92 7.44 -19.91
N GLN A 96 4.45 7.92 -21.05
CA GLN A 96 4.40 7.11 -22.26
C GLN A 96 5.78 7.13 -22.92
N VAL A 97 6.47 5.99 -22.89
CA VAL A 97 7.85 5.86 -23.42
C VAL A 97 7.85 5.52 -24.91
N GLU A 98 6.83 4.83 -25.41
CA GLU A 98 6.67 4.53 -26.83
C GLU A 98 5.23 4.72 -27.29
N ALA A 99 5.05 5.34 -28.46
CA ALA A 99 3.76 5.61 -29.08
C ALA A 99 3.18 4.48 -29.94
N GLY A 100 3.69 3.25 -29.77
CA GLY A 100 3.24 2.07 -30.52
C GLY A 100 1.79 1.67 -30.25
N ASN A 101 1.38 0.53 -30.82
CA ASN A 101 0.07 -0.08 -30.56
C ASN A 101 0.24 -1.54 -30.07
N PRO A 102 0.08 -1.82 -28.76
CA PRO A 102 -0.31 -0.89 -27.70
C PRO A 102 0.82 0.10 -27.31
N PRO A 103 0.47 1.28 -26.76
CA PRO A 103 1.46 2.20 -26.20
C PRO A 103 2.20 1.56 -25.04
N ARG A 104 3.46 1.93 -24.81
CA ARG A 104 4.23 1.48 -23.65
C ARG A 104 4.34 2.58 -22.62
N TYR A 105 4.14 2.19 -21.36
CA TYR A 105 4.21 3.09 -20.22
C TYR A 105 5.36 2.72 -19.28
N ALA A 106 5.92 3.75 -18.66
CA ALA A 106 6.81 3.63 -17.51
C ALA A 106 6.23 4.39 -16.32
N THR A 107 6.58 3.96 -15.12
CA THR A 107 6.17 4.60 -13.87
C THR A 107 7.36 5.19 -13.12
N PRO A 108 7.95 6.33 -13.58
CA PRO A 108 8.99 7.01 -12.81
C PRO A 108 8.46 7.43 -11.44
N ALA A 109 9.33 7.41 -10.44
CA ALA A 109 8.96 7.75 -9.08
C ALA A 109 9.90 8.80 -8.48
N ALA A 110 9.34 9.60 -7.58
CA ALA A 110 10.09 10.46 -6.69
C ALA A 110 9.85 10.04 -5.25
N ALA A 111 10.92 9.84 -4.50
CA ALA A 111 10.88 9.25 -3.18
C ALA A 111 11.59 10.09 -2.13
N ARG A 112 11.19 9.90 -0.88
CA ARG A 112 11.85 10.41 0.31
C ARG A 112 12.00 9.31 1.34
N LEU A 113 13.25 9.04 1.70
CA LEU A 113 13.61 8.32 2.91
C LEU A 113 13.66 9.31 4.07
N PHE A 114 13.28 8.83 5.24
CA PHE A 114 13.35 9.61 6.47
C PHE A 114 14.46 9.05 7.36
N LEU A 115 15.19 9.94 8.04
CA LEU A 115 16.10 9.50 9.09
C LEU A 115 15.28 9.02 10.27
N ASP A 116 15.79 8.03 10.98
CA ASP A 116 15.11 7.48 12.14
C ASP A 116 14.95 8.54 13.24
N GLY A 117 13.81 8.51 13.93
CA GLY A 117 13.43 9.52 14.91
C GLY A 117 11.96 9.45 15.31
N ASP A 118 11.65 9.97 16.49
CA ASP A 118 10.29 9.94 17.07
C ASP A 118 9.26 10.66 16.19
N ASP A 119 9.68 11.63 15.39
CA ASP A 119 8.78 12.39 14.53
C ASP A 119 8.33 11.62 13.28
N VAL A 120 9.02 10.52 12.95
CA VAL A 120 8.76 9.68 11.77
C VAL A 120 8.48 8.22 12.11
N SER A 121 8.46 7.83 13.39
CA SER A 121 8.24 6.44 13.81
C SER A 121 6.79 5.99 13.59
N PHE A 122 5.83 6.88 13.83
CA PHE A 122 4.40 6.57 13.68
C PHE A 122 3.83 7.06 12.35
N LEU A 123 3.48 6.12 11.46
CA LEU A 123 3.10 6.41 10.08
C LEU A 123 1.89 7.35 9.92
N PRO A 124 0.76 7.20 10.64
CA PRO A 124 -0.37 8.11 10.51
C PRO A 124 0.00 9.57 10.84
N GLU A 125 0.78 9.78 11.90
CA GLU A 125 1.26 11.12 12.27
C GLU A 125 2.25 11.69 11.26
N LEU A 126 3.16 10.86 10.73
CA LEU A 126 4.05 11.27 9.65
C LEU A 126 3.25 11.79 8.45
N LEU A 127 2.27 11.02 7.98
CA LEU A 127 1.43 11.40 6.84
C LEU A 127 0.60 12.65 7.14
N TYR A 128 0.02 12.77 8.33
CA TYR A 128 -0.66 14.00 8.78
C TYR A 128 0.25 15.23 8.68
N LYS A 129 1.51 15.13 9.14
CA LYS A 129 2.50 16.22 9.03
C LYS A 129 2.79 16.55 7.56
N MET A 130 2.92 15.54 6.69
CA MET A 130 3.13 15.74 5.25
C MET A 130 1.94 16.46 4.59
N VAL A 131 0.71 16.05 4.91
CA VAL A 131 -0.52 16.75 4.47
C VAL A 131 -0.48 18.22 4.91
N GLY A 132 -0.11 18.48 6.17
CA GLY A 132 0.02 19.83 6.70
C GLY A 132 1.03 20.69 5.93
N ILE A 133 2.15 20.13 5.49
CA ILE A 133 3.13 20.84 4.65
C ILE A 133 2.50 21.24 3.31
N GLY A 134 1.83 20.30 2.63
CA GLY A 134 1.17 20.57 1.33
C GLY A 134 0.07 21.62 1.46
N ARG A 135 -0.83 21.46 2.44
CA ARG A 135 -1.94 22.40 2.69
C ARG A 135 -1.44 23.82 3.00
N ARG A 136 -0.37 23.96 3.81
CA ARG A 136 0.19 25.29 4.11
C ARG A 136 0.75 25.99 2.87
N ARG A 137 1.39 25.26 1.95
CA ARG A 137 1.87 25.82 0.67
C ARG A 137 0.69 26.27 -0.20
N LEU A 138 -0.31 25.40 -0.37
CA LEU A 138 -1.51 25.72 -1.15
C LEU A 138 -2.27 26.93 -0.60
N ALA A 139 -2.38 27.06 0.72
CA ALA A 139 -3.03 28.19 1.38
C ALA A 139 -2.29 29.52 1.15
N ARG A 140 -0.97 29.49 0.94
CA ARG A 140 -0.15 30.68 0.60
C ARG A 140 -0.22 31.05 -0.88
N GLY A 141 -0.88 30.24 -1.71
CA GLY A 141 -0.90 30.43 -3.17
C GLY A 141 0.37 29.94 -3.87
N ASP A 142 1.28 29.28 -3.16
CA ASP A 142 2.52 28.75 -3.72
C ASP A 142 2.21 27.63 -4.73
N ASP A 143 3.15 27.37 -5.64
CA ASP A 143 3.14 26.14 -6.42
C ASP A 143 3.48 24.96 -5.50
N PHE A 144 2.75 23.85 -5.66
CA PHE A 144 2.95 22.63 -4.88
C PHE A 144 3.20 21.45 -5.80
N ASP A 145 4.48 21.24 -6.09
CA ASP A 145 4.98 20.05 -6.76
C ASP A 145 5.70 19.15 -5.74
N PRO A 146 5.22 17.91 -5.48
CA PRO A 146 5.88 17.02 -4.55
C PRO A 146 7.31 16.63 -5.00
N LEU A 147 7.66 16.71 -6.29
CA LEU A 147 9.03 16.48 -6.77
C LEU A 147 10.02 17.42 -6.08
N THR A 148 9.68 18.70 -6.01
CA THR A 148 10.57 19.75 -5.50
C THR A 148 10.38 20.03 -4.02
N SER A 149 9.17 19.76 -3.49
CA SER A 149 8.81 20.15 -2.12
C SER A 149 8.84 19.02 -1.10
N MET A 150 8.71 17.75 -1.53
CA MET A 150 8.58 16.61 -0.63
C MET A 150 9.56 15.48 -0.93
N ALA A 151 9.97 15.26 -2.18
CA ALA A 151 10.92 14.23 -2.53
C ALA A 151 12.39 14.65 -2.26
N ARG A 152 13.27 13.66 -2.14
CA ARG A 152 14.73 13.85 -2.01
C ARG A 152 15.51 13.16 -3.10
N LYS A 153 14.96 12.09 -3.68
CA LYS A 153 15.48 11.35 -4.81
C LYS A 153 14.37 11.22 -5.84
N GLN A 154 14.71 11.29 -7.12
CA GLN A 154 13.76 11.03 -8.19
C GLN A 154 14.44 10.28 -9.32
N ASP A 155 13.65 9.49 -10.03
CA ASP A 155 14.05 8.94 -11.32
C ASP A 155 14.17 10.07 -12.36
N GLU A 156 14.89 9.79 -13.44
CA GLU A 156 14.79 10.61 -14.65
C GLU A 156 13.36 10.53 -15.19
N MET A 157 12.77 11.69 -15.48
CA MET A 157 11.41 11.78 -16.01
C MET A 157 11.32 12.95 -16.97
N SER A 158 10.57 12.80 -18.06
CA SER A 158 10.35 13.93 -18.96
C SER A 158 9.36 14.94 -18.36
N PRO A 159 9.34 16.18 -18.87
CA PRO A 159 8.33 17.17 -18.48
C PRO A 159 6.88 16.80 -18.83
N ARG A 160 6.65 15.66 -19.51
CA ARG A 160 5.32 15.15 -19.85
C ARG A 160 4.81 14.10 -18.86
N ALA A 161 5.65 13.67 -17.90
CA ALA A 161 5.25 12.72 -16.88
C ALA A 161 4.09 13.28 -16.04
N GLN A 162 3.02 12.48 -15.87
CA GLN A 162 1.81 12.90 -15.17
C GLN A 162 1.72 12.22 -13.82
N TYR A 163 1.39 12.96 -12.77
CA TYR A 163 1.17 12.38 -11.46
C TYR A 163 0.01 11.38 -11.48
N ILE A 164 0.24 10.14 -11.02
CA ILE A 164 -0.79 9.08 -10.97
C ILE A 164 -1.03 8.49 -9.59
N GLY A 165 -0.26 8.87 -8.58
CA GLY A 165 -0.50 8.36 -7.23
C GLY A 165 0.59 8.66 -6.22
N VAL A 166 0.29 8.34 -4.97
CA VAL A 166 1.22 8.43 -3.84
C VAL A 166 1.27 7.09 -3.15
N GLY A 167 2.44 6.73 -2.63
CA GLY A 167 2.61 5.51 -1.86
C GLY A 167 3.57 5.66 -0.70
N VAL A 168 3.55 4.66 0.16
CA VAL A 168 4.40 4.53 1.33
C VAL A 168 5.06 3.17 1.29
N SER A 169 6.36 3.12 1.58
CA SER A 169 7.02 1.89 2.03
C SER A 169 7.21 1.98 3.53
N SER A 170 6.70 0.98 4.25
CA SER A 170 7.00 0.72 5.64
C SER A 170 7.85 -0.56 5.75
N LEU A 171 8.80 -0.55 6.68
CA LEU A 171 9.57 -1.73 7.09
C LEU A 171 8.96 -2.42 8.31
N GLU A 172 7.85 -1.89 8.84
CA GLU A 172 7.05 -2.53 9.88
C GLU A 172 5.94 -3.37 9.26
N THR A 173 5.46 -4.33 10.03
CA THR A 173 4.31 -5.17 9.65
C THR A 173 3.19 -5.00 10.67
N SER A 174 2.04 -5.63 10.40
CA SER A 174 0.96 -5.74 11.37
C SER A 174 1.34 -6.55 12.62
N THR A 175 2.48 -7.26 12.59
CA THR A 175 2.91 -8.22 13.62
C THR A 175 4.21 -7.84 14.31
N ALA A 176 5.00 -6.91 13.76
CA ALA A 176 6.28 -6.52 14.32
C ALA A 176 6.59 -5.04 14.02
N THR A 177 7.04 -4.34 15.06
CA THR A 177 7.53 -2.96 15.00
C THR A 177 8.91 -2.88 14.37
N TRP A 178 9.32 -1.69 13.94
CA TRP A 178 10.64 -1.49 13.36
C TRP A 178 11.76 -1.85 14.33
N VAL A 179 11.60 -1.49 15.61
CA VAL A 179 12.58 -1.79 16.66
C VAL A 179 12.77 -3.29 16.83
N GLU A 180 11.68 -4.06 16.87
CA GLU A 180 11.74 -5.52 16.96
C GLU A 180 12.39 -6.14 15.72
N ILE A 181 12.07 -5.63 14.54
CA ILE A 181 12.66 -6.11 13.27
C ILE A 181 14.16 -5.85 13.22
N GLN A 182 14.61 -4.64 13.61
CA GLN A 182 16.03 -4.29 13.65
C GLN A 182 16.84 -5.20 14.58
N GLN A 183 16.25 -5.63 15.69
CA GLN A 183 16.90 -6.52 16.65
C GLN A 183 17.03 -7.96 16.13
N ASN A 184 16.09 -8.40 15.30
CA ASN A 184 15.98 -9.79 14.86
C ASN A 184 16.51 -10.04 13.43
N ALA A 185 16.68 -9.01 12.61
CA ALA A 185 17.16 -9.15 11.24
C ALA A 185 18.67 -9.48 11.19
N PHE A 186 19.06 -10.48 10.39
CA PHE A 186 20.46 -10.85 10.15
C PHE A 186 21.01 -10.28 8.84
N GLY A 187 20.13 -9.82 7.95
CA GLY A 187 20.45 -9.16 6.70
C GLY A 187 19.29 -8.33 6.15
N PRO A 188 19.51 -7.61 5.03
CA PRO A 188 18.47 -6.78 4.41
C PRO A 188 17.29 -7.60 3.88
N LEU A 189 17.51 -8.88 3.55
CA LEU A 189 16.47 -9.80 3.10
C LEU A 189 15.59 -10.34 4.24
N ASP A 190 16.01 -10.17 5.49
CA ASP A 190 15.23 -10.54 6.67
C ASP A 190 14.28 -9.42 7.09
N ILE A 191 14.40 -8.24 6.48
CA ILE A 191 13.53 -7.10 6.78
C ILE A 191 12.24 -7.26 5.95
N PRO A 192 11.08 -7.50 6.59
CA PRO A 192 9.81 -7.54 5.88
C PRO A 192 9.46 -6.15 5.36
N GLY A 193 8.34 -6.04 4.64
CA GLY A 193 7.93 -4.74 4.14
C GLY A 193 6.45 -4.66 3.85
N ARG A 194 5.87 -3.49 4.15
CA ARG A 194 4.51 -3.14 3.76
C ARG A 194 4.54 -1.97 2.79
N GLY A 195 3.80 -2.06 1.70
CA GLY A 195 3.58 -1.00 0.73
C GLY A 195 2.13 -0.56 0.78
N LEU A 196 1.87 0.75 0.76
CA LEU A 196 0.54 1.32 0.55
C LEU A 196 0.60 2.24 -0.66
N ALA A 197 -0.44 2.27 -1.49
CA ALA A 197 -0.58 3.30 -2.51
C ALA A 197 -2.04 3.67 -2.76
N VAL A 198 -2.24 4.94 -3.14
CA VAL A 198 -3.51 5.50 -3.60
C VAL A 198 -3.25 6.17 -4.96
N LEU A 199 -4.03 5.77 -5.96
CA LEU A 199 -3.90 6.23 -7.35
C LEU A 199 -5.03 7.18 -7.76
N THR A 200 -4.80 7.91 -8.84
CA THR A 200 -5.74 8.91 -9.38
C THR A 200 -7.04 8.32 -9.92
N ASP A 201 -7.05 7.03 -10.27
CA ASP A 201 -8.28 6.31 -10.64
C ASP A 201 -9.08 5.82 -9.43
N GLY A 202 -8.66 6.15 -8.21
CA GLY A 202 -9.27 5.70 -6.96
C GLY A 202 -8.72 4.36 -6.46
N THR A 203 -7.78 3.74 -7.16
CA THR A 203 -7.20 2.46 -6.74
C THR A 203 -6.40 2.62 -5.46
N ARG A 204 -6.79 1.85 -4.44
CA ARG A 204 -5.99 1.53 -3.26
C ARG A 204 -5.25 0.20 -3.45
N LEU A 205 -3.97 0.20 -3.11
CA LEU A 205 -3.07 -0.94 -3.14
C LEU A 205 -2.43 -1.17 -1.78
N VAL A 206 -2.36 -2.43 -1.35
CA VAL A 206 -1.56 -2.89 -0.22
C VAL A 206 -0.64 -3.99 -0.71
N LEU A 207 0.64 -3.89 -0.39
CA LEU A 207 1.66 -4.89 -0.66
C LEU A 207 2.27 -5.35 0.65
N GLU A 208 2.44 -6.65 0.84
CA GLU A 208 3.12 -7.22 2.00
C GLU A 208 4.19 -8.19 1.52
N ARG A 209 5.45 -7.84 1.80
CA ARG A 209 6.63 -8.68 1.61
C ARG A 209 6.94 -9.33 2.95
N GLY A 210 6.96 -10.66 2.98
CA GLY A 210 7.37 -11.42 4.15
C GLY A 210 8.85 -11.21 4.51
N ASP A 211 9.21 -11.61 5.73
CA ASP A 211 10.60 -11.75 6.14
C ASP A 211 11.22 -13.03 5.54
N ARG A 212 12.54 -13.02 5.37
CA ARG A 212 13.35 -14.08 4.74
C ARG A 212 13.14 -14.16 3.23
N SER A 213 14.22 -14.41 2.51
CA SER A 213 14.41 -14.31 1.05
C SER A 213 13.37 -15.00 0.12
N HIS A 214 12.35 -15.67 0.66
CA HIS A 214 11.33 -16.45 -0.05
C HIS A 214 9.89 -16.25 0.45
N GLY A 215 9.62 -15.29 1.35
CA GLY A 215 8.24 -14.98 1.74
C GLY A 215 7.43 -14.47 0.54
N PRO A 216 6.25 -15.05 0.23
CA PRO A 216 5.45 -14.60 -0.90
C PRO A 216 5.06 -13.12 -0.73
N THR A 217 5.19 -12.35 -1.80
CA THR A 217 4.62 -10.99 -1.84
C THR A 217 3.13 -11.12 -2.02
N HIS A 218 2.35 -10.62 -1.07
CA HIS A 218 0.90 -10.56 -1.14
C HIS A 218 0.49 -9.18 -1.60
N VAL A 219 -0.36 -9.12 -2.62
CA VAL A 219 -0.90 -7.87 -3.15
C VAL A 219 -2.40 -7.87 -2.93
N ARG A 220 -2.92 -6.80 -2.33
CA ARG A 220 -4.35 -6.52 -2.22
C ARG A 220 -4.69 -5.26 -3.00
N SER A 221 -5.77 -5.28 -3.76
CA SER A 221 -6.21 -4.14 -4.56
C SER A 221 -7.71 -3.94 -4.48
N SER A 222 -8.12 -2.68 -4.44
CA SER A 222 -9.54 -2.30 -4.49
C SER A 222 -10.12 -2.34 -5.91
N HIS A 223 -9.27 -2.41 -6.92
CA HIS A 223 -9.64 -2.49 -8.33
C HIS A 223 -8.89 -3.64 -9.02
N GLN A 224 -9.39 -4.07 -10.18
CA GLN A 224 -8.86 -5.24 -10.87
C GLN A 224 -7.37 -5.10 -11.28
N LEU A 225 -6.58 -6.15 -11.02
CA LEU A 225 -5.18 -6.32 -11.48
C LEU A 225 -5.01 -7.49 -12.47
N ASP A 226 -6.11 -8.11 -12.89
CA ASP A 226 -6.10 -9.32 -13.72
C ASP A 226 -5.44 -9.12 -15.10
N LEU A 227 -5.08 -10.26 -15.68
CA LEU A 227 -4.25 -10.47 -16.87
C LEU A 227 -4.32 -9.37 -17.94
N VAL A 228 -3.19 -8.67 -18.05
CA VAL A 228 -2.79 -7.92 -19.24
C VAL A 228 -1.85 -8.81 -20.07
N PRO A 229 -2.11 -9.07 -21.37
CA PRO A 229 -1.21 -9.85 -22.21
C PRO A 229 0.23 -9.30 -22.18
N GLY A 230 1.22 -10.16 -21.95
CA GLY A 230 2.64 -9.78 -21.90
C GLY A 230 3.16 -9.38 -20.50
N ILE A 231 2.29 -9.25 -19.49
CA ILE A 231 2.70 -9.05 -18.09
C ILE A 231 2.60 -10.39 -17.35
N PRO A 232 3.63 -10.81 -16.59
CA PRO A 232 3.56 -12.00 -15.75
C PRO A 232 2.34 -11.95 -14.83
N SER A 233 1.55 -13.02 -14.79
CA SER A 233 0.40 -13.09 -13.91
C SER A 233 0.87 -13.02 -12.45
N ARG A 234 0.16 -12.23 -11.64
CA ARG A 234 0.38 -12.16 -10.19
C ARG A 234 -0.84 -12.60 -9.43
N ARG A 235 -0.60 -13.24 -8.30
CA ARG A 235 -1.65 -13.51 -7.32
C ARG A 235 -1.93 -12.22 -6.57
N TRP A 236 -3.20 -11.85 -6.50
CA TRP A 236 -3.68 -10.70 -5.75
C TRP A 236 -5.07 -11.01 -5.20
N THR A 237 -5.50 -10.27 -4.18
CA THR A 237 -6.83 -10.40 -3.57
C THR A 237 -7.53 -9.05 -3.47
N TRP A 238 -8.86 -9.07 -3.37
CA TRP A 238 -9.63 -7.84 -3.22
C TRP A 238 -9.36 -7.15 -1.87
N LEU A 239 -9.11 -5.85 -1.92
CA LEU A 239 -9.07 -4.96 -0.77
C LEU A 239 -10.45 -4.31 -0.60
N ARG A 240 -11.27 -4.89 0.29
CA ARG A 240 -12.65 -4.43 0.54
C ARG A 240 -12.80 -3.64 1.83
N ASP A 241 -11.72 -3.58 2.62
CA ASP A 241 -11.72 -2.96 3.93
C ASP A 241 -12.04 -1.46 3.79
N LEU A 242 -12.89 -0.96 4.69
CA LEU A 242 -13.16 0.46 4.82
C LEU A 242 -11.91 1.15 5.37
N VAL A 243 -11.65 2.36 4.88
CA VAL A 243 -10.56 3.18 5.43
C VAL A 243 -10.99 3.70 6.79
N GLU A 244 -10.29 3.28 7.84
CA GLU A 244 -10.54 3.76 9.19
C GLU A 244 -10.13 5.24 9.33
N PRO A 245 -10.95 6.09 10.00
CA PRO A 245 -10.58 7.48 10.26
C PRO A 245 -9.23 7.58 10.99
N ASN A 246 -8.42 8.57 10.60
CA ASN A 246 -7.08 8.83 11.15
C ASN A 246 -6.07 7.68 10.99
N SER A 247 -6.38 6.63 10.24
CA SER A 247 -5.41 5.60 9.87
C SER A 247 -4.33 6.14 8.93
N ALA A 248 -3.27 5.36 8.72
CA ALA A 248 -2.26 5.68 7.71
C ALA A 248 -2.88 5.77 6.30
N GLU A 249 -3.83 4.89 5.98
CA GLU A 249 -4.51 4.90 4.69
C GLU A 249 -5.36 6.16 4.51
N TYR A 250 -6.05 6.61 5.56
CA TYR A 250 -6.80 7.87 5.55
C TYR A 250 -5.88 9.06 5.25
N TRP A 251 -4.78 9.21 6.00
CA TRP A 251 -3.87 10.33 5.77
C TRP A 251 -3.11 10.24 4.44
N LEU A 252 -2.89 9.04 3.92
CA LEU A 252 -2.34 8.85 2.57
C LEU A 252 -3.32 9.33 1.50
N GLN A 253 -4.62 9.06 1.65
CA GLN A 253 -5.66 9.61 0.78
C GLN A 253 -5.72 11.14 0.87
N GLU A 254 -5.65 11.71 2.07
CA GLU A 254 -5.63 13.17 2.25
C GLU A 254 -4.39 13.80 1.60
N LEU A 255 -3.24 13.12 1.65
CA LEU A 255 -2.02 13.55 0.98
C LEU A 255 -2.17 13.50 -0.54
N HIS A 256 -2.75 12.40 -1.06
CA HIS A 256 -3.07 12.26 -2.48
C HIS A 256 -3.94 13.42 -2.98
N GLN A 257 -5.02 13.74 -2.27
CA GLN A 257 -5.91 14.85 -2.62
C GLN A 257 -5.20 16.21 -2.58
N THR A 258 -4.33 16.41 -1.59
CA THR A 258 -3.52 17.64 -1.49
C THR A 258 -2.57 17.78 -2.68
N VAL A 259 -1.94 16.69 -3.12
CA VAL A 259 -1.09 16.69 -4.32
C VAL A 259 -1.89 16.97 -5.59
N LEU A 260 -3.04 16.31 -5.77
CA LEU A 260 -3.92 16.53 -6.92
C LEU A 260 -4.36 17.98 -7.06
N GLU A 261 -4.75 18.62 -5.95
CA GLU A 261 -5.08 20.05 -5.92
C GLU A 261 -3.88 20.91 -6.35
N GLY A 262 -2.67 20.59 -5.87
CA GLY A 262 -1.44 21.27 -6.28
C GLY A 262 -1.16 21.18 -7.77
N GLN A 263 -1.23 19.96 -8.33
CA GLN A 263 -1.03 19.71 -9.77
C GLN A 263 -2.05 20.50 -10.60
N ARG A 264 -3.33 20.46 -10.25
CA ARG A 264 -4.40 21.19 -10.96
C ARG A 264 -4.14 22.69 -11.01
N ARG A 265 -3.78 23.31 -9.88
CA ARG A 265 -3.49 24.76 -9.83
C ARG A 265 -2.28 25.15 -10.66
N MET A 266 -1.26 24.30 -10.74
CA MET A 266 -0.07 24.54 -11.57
C MET A 266 -0.40 24.44 -13.05
N GLU A 267 -1.23 23.46 -13.45
CA GLU A 267 -1.70 23.33 -14.82
C GLU A 267 -2.54 24.54 -15.26
N GLU A 268 -3.49 24.97 -14.42
CA GLU A 268 -4.33 26.15 -14.68
C GLU A 268 -3.49 27.41 -14.88
N ARG A 269 -2.51 27.65 -14.00
CA ARG A 269 -1.57 28.78 -14.13
C ARG A 269 -0.74 28.69 -15.41
N SER A 270 -0.24 27.49 -15.74
CA SER A 270 0.54 27.27 -16.96
C SER A 270 -0.28 27.53 -18.24
N ARG A 271 -1.57 27.18 -18.25
CA ARG A 271 -2.48 27.48 -19.35
C ARG A 271 -2.73 28.98 -19.49
N HIS A 272 -2.88 29.71 -18.37
CA HIS A 272 -3.05 31.17 -18.40
C HIS A 272 -1.81 31.91 -18.90
N ARG A 273 -0.60 31.45 -18.56
CA ARG A 273 0.66 32.07 -19.03
C ARG A 273 0.96 31.86 -20.52
N ARG A 274 0.32 30.88 -21.16
CA ARG A 274 0.51 30.56 -22.59
C ARG A 274 -0.51 31.24 -23.52
N ARG A 275 -1.50 31.95 -22.96
CA ARG A 275 -2.48 32.74 -23.68
C ARG A 275 -2.07 34.20 -23.67
#